data_AF-A0A4Q4TML8-F1
#
_entry.id   AF-A0A4Q4TML8-F1
#
_cell.length_a   1.000
_cell.length_b   1.000
_cell.length_c   1.000
_cell.angle_alpha   90.00
_cell.angle_beta   90.00
_cell.angle_gamma   90.00
#
_symmetry.space_group_name_H-M   'P 1'
#
loop_
_entity.id
_entity.type
_entity.pdbx_description
1 polymer ?
#
loop_
_entity_poly.entity_id
_entity_poly.type
_entity_poly.pdbx_seq_one_letter_code
_entity_poly.pdbx_strand_id
1 'polypeptide(L)'
;MHSNSSKLEQFEDAMKAVYGPFDSISPERISEWSPPENPGAGGHRGRYLWTDAFGVVNFITLSREKGPPTLYLGLAERLVQTVHDVLGRTRDGSERLPGATEERPLGGGLRIGKIDASGPDGDGQYHHYLTLWMFALNRLSLATGEARYNDLAIQLAEAIHPRFVFSVPMRVPGRERGRAAATEAEIETTMVWKISADMRRVLVASKGHLDDVTGMVVFRILQETARKQQGSQRPPEQPAPLESEIEQYRRMVDRFRPLQSSHDPLDLGMSLWISHFERDAAWSRELAADGVDLARTRFLPNSTIDTVAADRRRRRLAFRDFGACLGIKCYGSDDESLVSGADVVAAAWMSSLDEGGPDLRPITAVMGAAALIPGGEFCFAYWVFPR
;
A
#
# COMPACT_ATOMS: atom_id res chain seq x y z
N MET A 1 22.00 21.45 5.21
CA MET A 1 21.54 22.01 3.92
C MET A 1 22.05 21.22 2.71
N HIS A 2 23.32 20.78 2.64
CA HIS A 2 23.81 19.96 1.50
C HIS A 2 23.24 18.53 1.44
N SER A 3 22.84 17.91 2.56
CA SER A 3 22.32 16.53 2.61
C SER A 3 20.92 16.37 1.99
N ASN A 4 20.01 17.32 2.24
CA ASN A 4 18.61 17.19 1.80
C ASN A 4 18.44 17.41 0.29
N SER A 5 19.23 18.30 -0.33
CA SER A 5 19.23 18.47 -1.79
C SER A 5 19.59 17.16 -2.50
N SER A 6 20.59 16.45 -1.99
CA SER A 6 21.02 15.17 -2.56
C SER A 6 19.98 14.05 -2.40
N LYS A 7 19.23 14.01 -1.27
CA LYS A 7 18.13 13.04 -1.09
C LYS A 7 16.98 13.32 -2.06
N LEU A 8 16.61 14.58 -2.24
CA LEU A 8 15.53 14.96 -3.15
C LEU A 8 15.88 14.70 -4.62
N GLU A 9 17.12 14.96 -5.04
CA GLU A 9 17.61 14.61 -6.37
C GLU A 9 17.53 13.10 -6.63
N GLN A 10 18.02 12.27 -5.69
CA GLN A 10 17.92 10.81 -5.79
C GLN A 10 16.47 10.31 -5.81
N PHE A 11 15.59 10.95 -5.04
CA PHE A 11 14.15 10.67 -5.07
C PHE A 11 13.56 10.92 -6.47
N GLU A 12 13.84 12.10 -7.04
CA GLU A 12 13.36 12.48 -8.37
C GLU A 12 13.89 11.53 -9.44
N ASP A 13 15.18 11.20 -9.41
CA ASP A 13 15.80 10.29 -10.38
C ASP A 13 15.19 8.90 -10.32
N ALA A 14 14.94 8.37 -9.11
CA ALA A 14 14.24 7.11 -8.94
C ALA A 14 12.82 7.15 -9.51
N MET A 15 12.09 8.25 -9.33
CA MET A 15 10.76 8.42 -9.91
C MET A 15 10.81 8.52 -11.45
N LYS A 16 11.77 9.25 -12.01
CA LYS A 16 11.96 9.38 -13.47
C LYS A 16 12.35 8.06 -14.12
N ALA A 17 13.10 7.20 -13.42
CA ALA A 17 13.46 5.88 -13.91
C ALA A 17 12.22 4.97 -14.16
N VAL A 18 11.11 5.22 -13.45
CA VAL A 18 9.86 4.44 -13.55
C VAL A 18 8.83 5.13 -14.42
N TYR A 19 8.64 6.43 -14.22
CA TYR A 19 7.54 7.21 -14.80
C TYR A 19 7.97 8.09 -15.98
N GLY A 20 9.23 8.00 -16.38
CA GLY A 20 9.82 8.83 -17.42
C GLY A 20 10.11 10.26 -16.95
N PRO A 21 10.73 11.08 -17.80
CA PRO A 21 11.00 12.47 -17.48
C PRO A 21 9.69 13.25 -17.35
N PHE A 22 9.54 13.99 -16.25
CA PHE A 22 8.44 14.91 -16.01
C PHE A 22 8.92 16.36 -15.80
N ASP A 23 10.23 16.62 -15.86
CA ASP A 23 10.83 17.93 -15.64
C ASP A 23 10.54 18.95 -16.75
N SER A 24 10.30 18.46 -17.96
CA SER A 24 10.00 19.26 -19.14
C SER A 24 8.52 19.58 -19.29
N ILE A 25 7.68 19.08 -18.38
CA ILE A 25 6.23 19.21 -18.45
C ILE A 25 5.79 20.41 -17.64
N SER A 26 5.15 21.36 -18.31
CA SER A 26 4.54 22.49 -17.62
C SER A 26 3.17 22.09 -17.06
N PRO A 27 2.67 22.78 -16.01
CA PRO A 27 1.36 22.49 -15.43
C PRO A 27 0.20 22.49 -16.45
N GLU A 28 0.31 23.29 -17.51
CA GLU A 28 -0.71 23.41 -18.55
C GLU A 28 -0.73 22.21 -19.50
N ARG A 29 0.34 21.42 -19.54
CA ARG A 29 0.51 20.26 -20.43
C ARG A 29 0.45 18.91 -19.72
N ILE A 30 0.08 18.90 -18.43
CA ILE A 30 -0.04 17.67 -17.64
C ILE A 30 -0.98 16.65 -18.30
N SER A 31 -2.04 17.11 -18.96
CA SER A 31 -3.00 16.25 -19.67
C SER A 31 -2.37 15.42 -20.79
N GLU A 32 -1.27 15.89 -21.36
CA GLU A 32 -0.49 15.20 -22.40
C GLU A 32 0.44 14.14 -21.81
N TRP A 33 0.72 14.19 -20.51
CA TRP A 33 1.58 13.22 -19.85
C TRP A 33 0.86 11.89 -19.64
N SER A 34 1.60 10.82 -19.90
CA SER A 34 1.25 9.46 -19.58
C SER A 34 2.50 8.71 -19.14
N PRO A 35 2.45 7.93 -18.05
CA PRO A 35 3.60 7.13 -17.64
C PRO A 35 3.90 6.07 -18.72
N PRO A 36 5.18 5.78 -19.00
CA PRO A 36 5.57 4.89 -20.09
C PRO A 36 5.12 3.44 -19.84
N GLU A 37 4.88 2.69 -20.92
CA GLU A 37 4.65 1.24 -20.83
C GLU A 37 5.96 0.45 -20.60
N ASN A 38 7.13 1.01 -20.98
CA ASN A 38 8.45 0.39 -20.83
C ASN A 38 9.52 1.46 -20.48
N PRO A 39 10.33 1.28 -19.41
CA PRO A 39 10.29 0.18 -18.44
C PRO A 39 9.02 0.20 -17.57
N GLY A 40 8.39 1.37 -17.42
CA GLY A 40 7.18 1.55 -16.63
C GLY A 40 7.35 1.04 -15.19
N ALA A 41 6.24 0.64 -14.57
CA ALA A 41 6.21 -0.03 -13.28
C ALA A 41 6.54 -1.54 -13.34
N GLY A 42 7.01 -2.08 -14.48
CA GLY A 42 7.46 -3.48 -14.60
C GLY A 42 6.37 -4.54 -14.71
N GLY A 43 5.12 -4.13 -14.95
CA GLY A 43 3.98 -5.05 -15.11
C GLY A 43 3.37 -5.04 -16.51
N HIS A 44 2.24 -5.74 -16.66
CA HIS A 44 1.49 -5.83 -17.90
C HIS A 44 1.08 -4.44 -18.40
N ARG A 45 1.51 -4.08 -19.62
CA ARG A 45 1.38 -2.74 -20.20
C ARG A 45 2.00 -1.65 -19.32
N GLY A 46 3.10 -2.00 -18.67
CA GLY A 46 3.89 -1.14 -17.83
C GLY A 46 3.28 -0.84 -16.46
N ARG A 47 2.12 -1.38 -16.07
CA ARG A 47 1.48 -1.06 -14.77
C ARG A 47 1.60 -2.20 -13.77
N TYR A 48 1.90 -1.86 -12.52
CA TYR A 48 2.01 -2.82 -11.42
C TYR A 48 1.53 -2.16 -10.13
N LEU A 49 0.42 -2.65 -9.58
CA LEU A 49 -0.42 -1.87 -8.66
C LEU A 49 0.31 -1.39 -7.40
N TRP A 50 1.24 -2.18 -6.85
CA TRP A 50 2.06 -1.78 -5.71
C TRP A 50 3.01 -0.63 -6.04
N THR A 51 3.73 -0.77 -7.16
CA THR A 51 4.68 0.24 -7.64
C THR A 51 3.95 1.55 -7.92
N ASP A 52 2.77 1.46 -8.54
CA ASP A 52 1.92 2.59 -8.87
C ASP A 52 1.33 3.28 -7.64
N ALA A 53 0.92 2.52 -6.61
CA ALA A 53 0.45 3.09 -5.35
C ALA A 53 1.53 3.95 -4.68
N PHE A 54 2.77 3.45 -4.63
CA PHE A 54 3.92 4.23 -4.18
C PHE A 54 4.21 5.41 -5.11
N GLY A 55 4.05 5.26 -6.43
CA GLY A 55 4.20 6.36 -7.38
C GLY A 55 3.28 7.53 -7.09
N VAL A 56 2.00 7.27 -6.84
CA VAL A 56 1.00 8.29 -6.48
C VAL A 56 1.40 9.00 -5.19
N VAL A 57 1.73 8.25 -4.14
CA VAL A 57 2.14 8.83 -2.85
C VAL A 57 3.43 9.64 -2.99
N ASN A 58 4.39 9.16 -3.79
CA ASN A 58 5.64 9.86 -4.04
C ASN A 58 5.47 11.15 -4.83
N PHE A 59 4.56 11.19 -5.81
CA PHE A 59 4.21 12.45 -6.47
C PHE A 59 3.54 13.45 -5.50
N ILE A 60 2.69 12.97 -4.58
CA ILE A 60 2.13 13.81 -3.51
C ILE A 60 3.26 14.34 -2.60
N THR A 61 4.27 13.53 -2.29
CA THR A 61 5.46 13.99 -1.56
C THR A 61 6.22 15.07 -2.33
N LEU A 62 6.51 14.86 -3.62
CA LEU A 62 7.18 15.87 -4.45
C LEU A 62 6.41 17.20 -4.50
N SER A 63 5.08 17.15 -4.49
CA SER A 63 4.24 18.37 -4.45
C SER A 63 4.43 19.20 -3.18
N ARG A 64 5.07 18.65 -2.13
CA ARG A 64 5.39 19.34 -0.89
C ARG A 64 6.86 19.75 -0.81
N GLU A 65 7.74 19.00 -1.47
CA GLU A 65 9.18 19.22 -1.43
C GLU A 65 9.68 20.20 -2.50
N LYS A 66 9.04 20.30 -3.66
CA LYS A 66 9.51 21.16 -4.77
C LYS A 66 8.42 21.59 -5.73
N GLY A 67 8.75 22.65 -6.49
CA GLY A 67 8.02 23.06 -7.68
C GLY A 67 6.61 23.55 -7.37
N PRO A 68 5.80 23.85 -8.39
CA PRO A 68 4.39 24.13 -8.18
C PRO A 68 3.68 22.84 -7.78
N PRO A 69 2.95 22.79 -6.64
CA PRO A 69 2.21 21.60 -6.23
C PRO A 69 1.28 21.06 -7.30
N THR A 70 0.74 21.94 -8.15
CA THR A 70 -0.14 21.59 -9.28
C THR A 70 0.49 20.64 -10.28
N LEU A 71 1.81 20.73 -10.52
CA LEU A 71 2.51 19.81 -11.42
C LEU A 71 2.43 18.38 -10.89
N TYR A 72 2.93 18.16 -9.68
CA TYR A 72 3.05 16.81 -9.14
C TYR A 72 1.72 16.21 -8.74
N LEU A 73 0.77 17.01 -8.24
CA LEU A 73 -0.59 16.52 -8.01
C LEU A 73 -1.21 16.10 -9.33
N GLY A 74 -1.11 16.91 -10.40
CA GLY A 74 -1.62 16.52 -11.70
C GLY A 74 -0.95 15.25 -12.26
N LEU A 75 0.35 15.05 -12.07
CA LEU A 75 1.02 13.79 -12.41
C LEU A 75 0.45 12.59 -11.63
N ALA A 76 0.16 12.76 -10.34
CA ALA A 76 -0.49 11.73 -9.53
C ALA A 76 -1.89 11.38 -10.06
N GLU A 77 -2.68 12.38 -10.46
CA GLU A 77 -4.01 12.19 -11.05
C GLU A 77 -3.93 11.44 -12.39
N ARG A 78 -2.99 11.82 -13.27
CA ARG A 78 -2.73 11.13 -14.53
C ARG A 78 -2.31 9.68 -14.33
N LEU A 79 -1.49 9.42 -13.30
CA LEU A 79 -1.10 8.06 -12.93
C LEU A 79 -2.31 7.24 -12.46
N VAL A 80 -3.17 7.80 -11.59
CA VAL A 80 -4.41 7.17 -11.16
C VAL A 80 -5.30 6.81 -12.35
N GLN A 81 -5.51 7.75 -13.27
CA GLN A 81 -6.30 7.52 -14.48
C GLN A 81 -5.71 6.37 -15.31
N THR A 82 -4.39 6.38 -15.54
CA THR A 82 -3.71 5.35 -16.33
C THR A 82 -3.81 3.98 -15.67
N VAL A 83 -3.69 3.90 -14.35
CA VAL A 83 -3.87 2.65 -13.60
C VAL A 83 -5.29 2.13 -13.74
N HIS A 84 -6.32 2.98 -13.66
CA HIS A 84 -7.70 2.55 -13.81
C HIS A 84 -8.00 2.09 -15.25
N ASP A 85 -7.43 2.77 -16.25
CA ASP A 85 -7.60 2.42 -17.66
C ASP A 85 -6.87 1.13 -18.05
N VAL A 86 -5.75 0.80 -17.39
CA VAL A 86 -5.00 -0.43 -17.66
C VAL A 86 -5.46 -1.56 -16.74
N LEU A 87 -5.37 -1.39 -15.43
CA LEU A 87 -5.61 -2.44 -14.43
C LEU A 87 -7.08 -2.61 -14.03
N GLY A 88 -7.94 -1.61 -14.29
CA GLY A 88 -9.39 -1.71 -14.13
C GLY A 88 -10.13 -2.29 -15.35
N ARG A 89 -9.37 -2.74 -16.36
CA ARG A 89 -9.88 -3.37 -17.59
C ARG A 89 -9.41 -4.82 -17.75
N THR A 90 -10.06 -5.55 -18.63
CA THR A 90 -9.57 -6.83 -19.16
C THR A 90 -8.16 -6.67 -19.74
N ARG A 91 -7.42 -7.77 -19.85
CA ARG A 91 -6.00 -7.70 -20.26
C ARG A 91 -5.80 -7.14 -21.67
N ASP A 92 -6.74 -7.41 -22.57
CA ASP A 92 -6.77 -6.82 -23.93
C ASP A 92 -7.25 -5.35 -23.94
N GLY A 93 -7.69 -4.82 -22.81
CA GLY A 93 -8.20 -3.45 -22.66
C GLY A 93 -9.60 -3.23 -23.24
N SER A 94 -10.26 -4.27 -23.74
CA SER A 94 -11.55 -4.15 -24.45
C SER A 94 -12.70 -3.72 -23.53
N GLU A 95 -12.72 -4.22 -22.30
CA GLU A 95 -13.85 -4.06 -21.39
C GLU A 95 -13.39 -3.69 -19.97
N ARG A 96 -14.26 -3.07 -19.18
CA ARG A 96 -14.05 -2.94 -17.73
C ARG A 96 -14.10 -4.32 -17.07
N LEU A 97 -13.45 -4.47 -15.92
CA LEU A 97 -13.54 -5.73 -15.17
C LEU A 97 -15.00 -6.05 -14.78
N PRO A 98 -15.39 -7.34 -14.72
CA PRO A 98 -16.75 -7.73 -14.37
C PRO A 98 -17.23 -7.10 -13.06
N GLY A 99 -18.35 -6.38 -13.12
CA GLY A 99 -18.93 -5.64 -11.98
C GLY A 99 -18.65 -4.14 -11.99
N ALA A 100 -17.74 -3.64 -12.83
CA ALA A 100 -17.51 -2.21 -13.02
C ALA A 100 -18.43 -1.61 -14.09
N THR A 101 -18.81 -0.34 -13.89
CA THR A 101 -19.52 0.50 -14.87
C THR A 101 -18.77 1.82 -15.07
N GLU A 102 -19.26 2.72 -15.92
CA GLU A 102 -18.66 4.06 -16.06
C GLU A 102 -18.80 4.89 -14.77
N GLU A 103 -19.94 4.77 -14.08
CA GLU A 103 -20.22 5.45 -12.81
C GLU A 103 -19.55 4.75 -11.63
N ARG A 104 -19.33 3.42 -11.75
CA ARG A 104 -18.62 2.62 -10.76
C ARG A 104 -17.39 1.92 -11.36
N PRO A 105 -16.36 2.69 -11.75
CA PRO A 105 -15.21 2.17 -12.50
C PRO A 105 -14.40 1.13 -11.73
N LEU A 106 -14.44 1.13 -10.39
CA LEU A 106 -13.74 0.18 -9.53
C LEU A 106 -14.66 -0.92 -8.96
N GLY A 107 -15.90 -1.02 -9.45
CA GLY A 107 -16.88 -2.04 -9.03
C GLY A 107 -16.45 -3.48 -9.34
N GLY A 108 -15.50 -3.67 -10.26
CA GLY A 108 -14.88 -4.96 -10.58
C GLY A 108 -13.52 -5.18 -9.92
N GLY A 109 -13.08 -4.28 -9.04
CA GLY A 109 -11.75 -4.31 -8.46
C GLY A 109 -10.65 -3.82 -9.40
N LEU A 110 -9.41 -4.20 -9.15
CA LEU A 110 -8.24 -3.91 -10.00
C LEU A 110 -7.35 -5.15 -10.11
N ARG A 111 -6.85 -5.42 -11.32
CA ARG A 111 -5.76 -6.38 -11.52
C ARG A 111 -4.48 -5.85 -10.87
N ILE A 112 -3.57 -6.75 -10.48
CA ILE A 112 -2.26 -6.31 -9.97
C ILE A 112 -1.24 -6.02 -11.06
N GLY A 113 -1.45 -6.54 -12.28
CA GLY A 113 -0.61 -6.23 -13.44
C GLY A 113 0.57 -7.17 -13.63
N LYS A 114 0.47 -8.44 -13.21
CA LYS A 114 1.51 -9.45 -13.55
C LYS A 114 1.53 -9.74 -15.06
N ILE A 115 2.72 -10.06 -15.57
CA ILE A 115 2.92 -10.46 -16.97
C ILE A 115 2.16 -11.75 -17.28
N ASP A 116 2.27 -12.77 -16.44
CA ASP A 116 1.50 -14.00 -16.60
C ASP A 116 0.02 -13.77 -16.31
N ALA A 117 -0.88 -14.28 -17.16
CA ALA A 117 -2.30 -13.96 -17.08
C ALA A 117 -3.06 -14.71 -15.97
N SER A 118 -2.55 -15.85 -15.50
CA SER A 118 -3.30 -16.76 -14.59
C SER A 118 -2.37 -17.57 -13.69
N GLY A 119 -2.97 -18.24 -12.70
CA GLY A 119 -2.26 -19.07 -11.73
C GLY A 119 -1.98 -18.35 -10.40
N PRO A 120 -1.39 -19.06 -9.42
CA PRO A 120 -1.09 -18.49 -8.10
C PRO A 120 -0.09 -17.32 -8.17
N ASP A 121 0.83 -17.32 -9.13
CA ASP A 121 1.84 -16.27 -9.32
C ASP A 121 1.53 -15.28 -10.46
N GLY A 122 0.51 -15.57 -11.26
CA GLY A 122 0.07 -14.72 -12.36
C GLY A 122 -0.80 -13.55 -11.91
N ASP A 123 -1.50 -12.94 -12.86
CA ASP A 123 -2.36 -11.79 -12.62
C ASP A 123 -3.61 -12.20 -11.82
N GLY A 124 -4.31 -11.21 -11.31
CA GLY A 124 -5.44 -11.40 -10.41
C GLY A 124 -5.59 -10.20 -9.50
N GLN A 125 -6.32 -10.38 -8.41
CA GLN A 125 -6.51 -9.36 -7.39
C GLN A 125 -5.92 -9.84 -6.07
N TYR A 126 -5.13 -8.99 -5.44
CA TYR A 126 -4.48 -9.27 -4.16
C TYR A 126 -4.96 -8.25 -3.14
N HIS A 127 -5.44 -8.73 -2.00
CA HIS A 127 -6.06 -7.88 -1.00
C HIS A 127 -5.14 -6.73 -0.57
N HIS A 128 -3.92 -7.03 -0.14
CA HIS A 128 -2.97 -6.03 0.34
C HIS A 128 -2.50 -5.00 -0.72
N TYR A 129 -2.45 -5.39 -2.01
CA TYR A 129 -2.17 -4.45 -3.10
C TYR A 129 -3.33 -3.47 -3.28
N LEU A 130 -4.55 -3.98 -3.21
CA LEU A 130 -5.77 -3.17 -3.33
C LEU A 130 -5.90 -2.21 -2.14
N THR A 131 -5.62 -2.65 -0.92
CA THR A 131 -5.65 -1.75 0.26
C THR A 131 -4.58 -0.67 0.18
N LEU A 132 -3.39 -0.98 -0.34
CA LEU A 132 -2.36 0.04 -0.56
C LEU A 132 -2.79 1.06 -1.63
N TRP A 133 -3.46 0.61 -2.69
CA TRP A 133 -4.03 1.51 -3.70
C TRP A 133 -5.16 2.39 -3.13
N MET A 134 -6.05 1.82 -2.31
CA MET A 134 -7.07 2.59 -1.58
C MET A 134 -6.44 3.69 -0.72
N PHE A 135 -5.36 3.36 -0.01
CA PHE A 135 -4.60 4.34 0.76
C PHE A 135 -4.04 5.45 -0.14
N ALA A 136 -3.42 5.11 -1.28
CA ALA A 136 -2.90 6.10 -2.22
C ALA A 136 -3.99 7.05 -2.76
N LEU A 137 -5.16 6.51 -3.14
CA LEU A 137 -6.32 7.30 -3.56
C LEU A 137 -6.81 8.23 -2.46
N ASN A 138 -6.88 7.73 -1.22
CA ASN A 138 -7.25 8.55 -0.08
C ASN A 138 -6.25 9.69 0.18
N ARG A 139 -4.94 9.43 0.07
CA ARG A 139 -3.92 10.49 0.18
C ARG A 139 -4.07 11.52 -0.93
N LEU A 140 -4.39 11.11 -2.15
CA LEU A 140 -4.65 12.03 -3.26
C LEU A 140 -5.90 12.89 -3.00
N SER A 141 -6.96 12.31 -2.45
CA SER A 141 -8.17 13.04 -2.02
C SER A 141 -7.83 14.18 -1.05
N LEU A 142 -7.00 13.90 -0.04
CA LEU A 142 -6.58 14.91 0.93
C LEU A 142 -5.66 15.96 0.30
N ALA A 143 -4.72 15.54 -0.55
CA ALA A 143 -3.74 16.45 -1.14
C ALA A 143 -4.35 17.43 -2.16
N THR A 144 -5.37 16.98 -2.90
CA THR A 144 -6.10 17.79 -3.89
C THR A 144 -7.31 18.52 -3.30
N GLY A 145 -7.84 18.02 -2.19
CA GLY A 145 -9.13 18.46 -1.64
C GLY A 145 -10.35 17.86 -2.35
N GLU A 146 -10.14 16.96 -3.31
CA GLU A 146 -11.22 16.38 -4.12
C GLU A 146 -11.73 15.04 -3.54
N ALA A 147 -12.92 15.06 -2.96
CA ALA A 147 -13.54 13.89 -2.31
C ALA A 147 -13.65 12.65 -3.21
N ARG A 148 -13.79 12.85 -4.53
CA ARG A 148 -13.96 11.77 -5.52
C ARG A 148 -12.90 10.67 -5.43
N TYR A 149 -11.67 11.00 -5.04
CA TYR A 149 -10.61 9.99 -4.93
C TYR A 149 -10.82 9.08 -3.72
N ASN A 150 -11.34 9.61 -2.60
CA ASN A 150 -11.72 8.78 -1.47
C ASN A 150 -12.99 7.97 -1.77
N ASP A 151 -13.93 8.54 -2.54
CA ASP A 151 -15.13 7.81 -2.98
C ASP A 151 -14.76 6.62 -3.88
N LEU A 152 -13.77 6.77 -4.77
CA LEU A 152 -13.20 5.67 -5.56
C LEU A 152 -12.56 4.60 -4.65
N ALA A 153 -11.83 5.01 -3.61
CA ALA A 153 -11.25 4.07 -2.65
C ALA A 153 -12.33 3.29 -1.89
N ILE A 154 -13.42 3.94 -1.46
CA ILE A 154 -14.57 3.30 -0.80
C ILE A 154 -15.28 2.36 -1.77
N GLN A 155 -15.50 2.79 -3.02
CA GLN A 155 -16.08 1.94 -4.05
C GLN A 155 -15.28 0.67 -4.28
N LEU A 156 -13.94 0.78 -4.30
CA LEU A 156 -13.05 -0.37 -4.42
C LEU A 156 -13.16 -1.29 -3.19
N ALA A 157 -13.22 -0.71 -1.99
CA ALA A 157 -13.38 -1.45 -0.74
C ALA A 157 -14.67 -2.26 -0.72
N GLU A 158 -15.81 -1.63 -1.02
CA GLU A 158 -17.13 -2.27 -1.12
C GLU A 158 -17.14 -3.42 -2.15
N ALA A 159 -16.49 -3.24 -3.30
CA ALA A 159 -16.48 -4.22 -4.37
C ALA A 159 -15.71 -5.49 -4.01
N ILE A 160 -14.54 -5.33 -3.38
CA ILE A 160 -13.60 -6.45 -3.17
C ILE A 160 -13.79 -7.13 -1.82
N HIS A 161 -14.24 -6.42 -0.78
CA HIS A 161 -14.38 -6.97 0.57
C HIS A 161 -15.15 -8.30 0.64
N PRO A 162 -16.38 -8.44 0.10
CA PRO A 162 -17.13 -9.70 0.17
C PRO A 162 -16.51 -10.86 -0.64
N ARG A 163 -15.48 -10.58 -1.43
CA ARG A 163 -14.73 -11.58 -2.22
C ARG A 163 -13.48 -12.08 -1.51
N PHE A 164 -12.94 -11.27 -0.61
CA PHE A 164 -11.75 -11.60 0.17
C PHE A 164 -12.08 -12.05 1.59
N VAL A 165 -13.08 -11.46 2.23
CA VAL A 165 -13.45 -11.69 3.63
C VAL A 165 -14.81 -12.37 3.70
N PHE A 166 -14.90 -13.46 4.45
CA PHE A 166 -16.13 -14.23 4.59
C PHE A 166 -16.18 -14.99 5.91
N SER A 167 -17.40 -15.39 6.27
CA SER A 167 -17.69 -16.14 7.48
C SER A 167 -17.78 -17.64 7.20
N VAL A 168 -17.11 -18.46 8.02
CA VAL A 168 -17.14 -19.92 7.94
C VAL A 168 -17.56 -20.52 9.29
N PRO A 169 -18.23 -21.68 9.33
CA PRO A 169 -18.48 -22.38 10.59
C PRO A 169 -17.14 -22.81 11.24
N MET A 170 -16.95 -22.53 12.53
CA MET A 170 -15.77 -22.97 13.29
C MET A 170 -15.66 -24.49 13.28
N ARG A 171 -14.43 -24.96 13.18
CA ARG A 171 -14.10 -26.36 13.48
C ARG A 171 -13.84 -26.49 14.98
N VAL A 172 -14.81 -27.00 15.72
CA VAL A 172 -14.60 -27.45 17.11
C VAL A 172 -13.81 -28.76 17.08
N PRO A 173 -12.56 -28.81 17.58
CA PRO A 173 -11.83 -30.06 17.70
C PRO A 173 -12.59 -31.00 18.65
N GLY A 174 -12.95 -32.21 18.18
CA GLY A 174 -13.64 -33.24 18.99
C GLY A 174 -15.14 -33.41 18.75
N ARG A 175 -15.76 -32.67 17.82
CA ARG A 175 -17.18 -32.87 17.43
C ARG A 175 -17.28 -33.79 16.20
N GLU A 176 -17.73 -35.04 16.37
CA GLU A 176 -17.96 -35.98 15.27
C GLU A 176 -19.03 -35.47 14.28
N ARG A 177 -18.80 -35.75 12.98
CA ARG A 177 -19.76 -35.46 11.90
C ARG A 177 -21.01 -36.32 12.06
N GLY A 178 -22.11 -35.78 12.61
CA GLY A 178 -23.39 -36.49 12.55
C GLY A 178 -24.50 -36.16 13.56
N ARG A 179 -24.51 -35.02 14.26
CA ARG A 179 -25.67 -34.65 15.11
C ARG A 179 -26.20 -33.24 14.86
N ALA A 180 -27.50 -33.12 15.07
CA ALA A 180 -28.45 -32.14 14.58
C ALA A 180 -28.13 -30.66 14.86
N ALA A 181 -28.60 -29.81 13.94
CA ALA A 181 -28.78 -28.36 13.98
C ALA A 181 -27.83 -27.61 14.93
N ALA A 182 -26.74 -27.10 14.35
CA ALA A 182 -25.97 -25.97 14.83
C ALA A 182 -26.88 -24.88 15.44
N THR A 183 -26.94 -24.80 16.77
CA THR A 183 -27.45 -23.63 17.50
C THR A 183 -26.45 -22.49 17.28
N GLU A 184 -26.80 -21.41 16.55
CA GLU A 184 -25.94 -20.23 16.29
C GLU A 184 -24.44 -20.56 16.29
N ALA A 185 -24.07 -21.57 15.49
CA ALA A 185 -22.80 -22.25 15.64
C ALA A 185 -21.65 -21.32 15.29
N GLU A 186 -20.92 -20.88 16.32
CA GLU A 186 -19.50 -20.49 16.31
C GLU A 186 -19.00 -20.16 14.90
N ILE A 187 -19.32 -18.97 14.40
CA ILE A 187 -18.91 -18.52 13.08
C ILE A 187 -17.55 -17.82 13.20
N GLU A 188 -16.56 -18.26 12.44
CA GLU A 188 -15.25 -17.61 12.32
C GLU A 188 -15.25 -16.68 11.10
N THR A 189 -14.70 -15.48 11.24
CA THR A 189 -14.42 -14.60 10.10
C THR A 189 -13.01 -14.90 9.61
N THR A 190 -12.86 -15.15 8.30
CA THR A 190 -11.58 -15.46 7.68
C THR A 190 -11.43 -14.71 6.36
N MET A 191 -10.24 -14.78 5.77
CA MET A 191 -9.98 -14.15 4.49
C MET A 191 -8.93 -14.88 3.66
N VAL A 192 -8.90 -14.59 2.37
CA VAL A 192 -7.94 -15.15 1.40
C VAL A 192 -6.98 -14.07 0.90
N TRP A 193 -5.82 -14.47 0.43
CA TRP A 193 -4.78 -13.55 -0.02
C TRP A 193 -4.98 -13.09 -1.47
N LYS A 194 -5.43 -14.02 -2.33
CA LYS A 194 -5.54 -13.78 -3.78
C LYS A 194 -6.77 -14.42 -4.40
N ILE A 195 -7.44 -13.66 -5.26
CA ILE A 195 -8.53 -14.13 -6.13
C ILE A 195 -8.24 -13.85 -7.61
N SER A 196 -8.99 -14.49 -8.51
CA SER A 196 -8.89 -14.26 -9.95
C SER A 196 -9.31 -12.84 -10.34
N ALA A 197 -8.86 -12.36 -11.51
CA ALA A 197 -9.14 -11.00 -11.98
C ALA A 197 -10.65 -10.67 -12.07
N ASP A 198 -11.48 -11.67 -12.37
CA ASP A 198 -12.95 -11.59 -12.40
C ASP A 198 -13.63 -11.77 -11.03
N MET A 199 -12.85 -11.94 -9.96
CA MET A 199 -13.27 -12.19 -8.58
C MET A 199 -14.12 -13.46 -8.37
N ARG A 200 -14.09 -14.43 -9.31
CA ARG A 200 -14.92 -15.64 -9.23
C ARG A 200 -14.25 -16.83 -8.55
N ARG A 201 -12.92 -16.83 -8.43
CA ARG A 201 -12.16 -17.97 -7.91
C ARG A 201 -11.11 -17.51 -6.91
N VAL A 202 -11.00 -18.24 -5.80
CA VAL A 202 -9.85 -18.15 -4.90
C VAL A 202 -8.65 -18.80 -5.57
N LEU A 203 -7.54 -18.08 -5.67
CA LEU A 203 -6.30 -18.57 -6.26
C LEU A 203 -5.25 -18.91 -5.19
N VAL A 204 -5.24 -18.17 -4.09
CA VAL A 204 -4.42 -18.50 -2.92
C VAL A 204 -5.26 -18.28 -1.66
N ALA A 205 -5.58 -19.39 -0.98
CA ALA A 205 -6.53 -19.42 0.13
C ALA A 205 -5.91 -19.07 1.50
N SER A 206 -4.58 -19.00 1.60
CA SER A 206 -3.92 -18.50 2.81
C SER A 206 -4.21 -17.01 2.98
N LYS A 207 -4.04 -16.50 4.20
CA LYS A 207 -4.05 -15.06 4.51
C LYS A 207 -2.62 -14.53 4.54
N GLY A 208 -2.36 -13.32 4.04
CA GLY A 208 -1.10 -12.61 4.30
C GLY A 208 -0.97 -12.25 5.79
N HIS A 209 0.24 -12.02 6.26
CA HIS A 209 0.48 -11.84 7.69
C HIS A 209 -0.34 -10.68 8.29
N LEU A 210 -0.32 -9.53 7.61
CA LEU A 210 -0.92 -8.27 8.04
C LEU A 210 -2.23 -7.91 7.33
N ASP A 211 -2.71 -8.71 6.37
CA ASP A 211 -3.81 -8.33 5.46
C ASP A 211 -5.07 -7.82 6.20
N ASP A 212 -5.42 -8.44 7.32
CA ASP A 212 -6.59 -8.06 8.12
C ASP A 212 -6.37 -6.77 8.93
N VAL A 213 -5.17 -6.59 9.48
CA VAL A 213 -4.78 -5.35 10.18
C VAL A 213 -4.75 -4.19 9.19
N THR A 214 -4.10 -4.37 8.03
CA THR A 214 -4.05 -3.37 6.97
C THR A 214 -5.44 -3.07 6.42
N GLY A 215 -6.28 -4.09 6.20
CA GLY A 215 -7.68 -3.91 5.82
C GLY A 215 -8.46 -3.06 6.82
N MET A 216 -8.38 -3.39 8.11
CA MET A 216 -9.05 -2.65 9.19
C MET A 216 -8.65 -1.16 9.19
N VAL A 217 -7.35 -0.89 9.24
CA VAL A 217 -6.83 0.48 9.39
C VAL A 217 -7.11 1.32 8.14
N VAL A 218 -6.88 0.77 6.95
CA VAL A 218 -7.18 1.48 5.70
C VAL A 218 -8.67 1.78 5.59
N PHE A 219 -9.56 0.82 5.87
CA PHE A 219 -11.00 1.05 5.77
C PHE A 219 -11.46 2.12 6.78
N ARG A 220 -10.90 2.16 8.00
CA ARG A 220 -11.14 3.24 8.97
C ARG A 220 -10.66 4.60 8.45
N ILE A 221 -9.47 4.67 7.83
CA ILE A 221 -8.96 5.89 7.20
C ILE A 221 -9.92 6.41 6.11
N LEU A 222 -10.44 5.51 5.27
CA LEU A 222 -11.42 5.87 4.22
C LEU A 222 -12.71 6.40 4.82
N GLN A 223 -13.26 5.69 5.81
CA GLN A 223 -14.49 6.06 6.52
C GLN A 223 -14.36 7.44 7.17
N GLU A 224 -13.25 7.67 7.88
CA GLU A 224 -13.00 8.93 8.58
C GLU A 224 -12.80 10.10 7.61
N THR A 225 -12.12 9.86 6.48
CA THR A 225 -11.96 10.88 5.44
C THR A 225 -13.30 11.26 4.81
N ALA A 226 -14.15 10.28 4.53
CA ALA A 226 -15.50 10.53 4.02
C ALA A 226 -16.35 11.34 5.02
N ARG A 227 -16.28 11.01 6.33
CA ARG A 227 -16.96 11.81 7.37
C ARG A 227 -16.52 13.27 7.36
N LYS A 228 -15.21 13.52 7.30
CA LYS A 228 -14.64 14.89 7.28
C LYS A 228 -15.05 15.67 6.04
N GLN A 229 -15.05 15.04 4.87
CA GLN A 229 -15.38 15.69 3.60
C GLN A 229 -16.89 15.93 3.42
N GLN A 230 -17.74 15.05 3.97
CA GLN A 230 -19.20 15.22 3.93
C GLN A 230 -19.71 16.19 5.01
N GLY A 231 -18.98 16.36 6.12
CA GLY A 231 -19.38 17.24 7.23
C GLY A 231 -20.78 16.89 7.74
N SER A 232 -21.62 17.91 7.96
CA SER A 232 -23.01 17.75 8.40
C SER A 232 -24.00 17.38 7.27
N GLN A 233 -23.54 17.18 6.03
CA GLN A 233 -24.41 16.91 4.88
C GLN A 233 -24.91 15.47 4.82
N ARG A 234 -24.30 14.54 5.57
CA ARG A 234 -24.75 13.16 5.64
C ARG A 234 -26.02 13.05 6.51
N PRO A 235 -27.11 12.45 6.02
CA PRO A 235 -28.28 12.19 6.84
C PRO A 235 -27.90 11.33 8.06
N PRO A 236 -28.36 11.66 9.28
CA PRO A 236 -28.03 10.90 10.50
C PRO A 236 -28.41 9.42 10.43
N GLU A 237 -29.39 9.09 9.60
CA GLU A 237 -29.95 7.74 9.45
C GLU A 237 -29.13 6.85 8.50
N GLN A 238 -28.17 7.41 7.73
CA GLN A 238 -27.32 6.60 6.86
C GLN A 238 -26.12 6.02 7.64
N PRO A 239 -26.00 4.68 7.75
CA PRO A 239 -24.90 4.04 8.47
C PRO A 239 -23.56 4.45 7.86
N ALA A 240 -22.49 4.53 8.65
CA ALA A 240 -21.20 4.97 8.16
C ALA A 240 -20.69 4.06 7.03
N PRO A 241 -19.97 4.58 6.02
CA PRO A 241 -19.49 3.73 4.95
C PRO A 241 -18.50 2.72 5.52
N LEU A 242 -18.55 1.48 5.04
CA LEU A 242 -17.64 0.39 5.44
C LEU A 242 -17.77 -0.08 6.91
N GLU A 243 -18.83 0.30 7.64
CA GLU A 243 -18.99 -0.04 9.06
C GLU A 243 -18.99 -1.57 9.29
N SER A 244 -19.70 -2.32 8.46
CA SER A 244 -19.78 -3.79 8.58
C SER A 244 -18.45 -4.49 8.25
N GLU A 245 -17.73 -3.94 7.28
CA GLU A 245 -16.46 -4.43 6.77
C GLU A 245 -15.34 -4.23 7.79
N ILE A 246 -15.31 -3.04 8.42
CA ILE A 246 -14.38 -2.72 9.51
C ILE A 246 -14.62 -3.67 10.69
N GLU A 247 -15.88 -3.94 11.04
CA GLU A 247 -16.22 -4.89 12.12
C GLU A 247 -15.77 -6.32 11.80
N GLN A 248 -15.87 -6.76 10.54
CA GLN A 248 -15.35 -8.07 10.13
C GLN A 248 -13.83 -8.16 10.24
N TYR A 249 -13.08 -7.12 9.87
CA TYR A 249 -11.64 -7.10 10.11
C TYR A 249 -11.32 -7.07 11.60
N ARG A 250 -12.05 -6.28 12.41
CA ARG A 250 -11.85 -6.21 13.86
C ARG A 250 -11.95 -7.59 14.51
N ARG A 251 -12.93 -8.41 14.11
CA ARG A 251 -13.06 -9.79 14.59
C ARG A 251 -11.86 -10.69 14.26
N MET A 252 -11.16 -10.42 13.16
CA MET A 252 -9.93 -11.13 12.79
C MET A 252 -8.71 -10.58 13.52
N VAL A 253 -8.67 -9.28 13.84
CA VAL A 253 -7.56 -8.63 14.56
C VAL A 253 -7.61 -8.89 16.06
N ASP A 254 -8.81 -8.94 16.64
CA ASP A 254 -9.05 -9.28 18.05
C ASP A 254 -8.84 -10.78 18.28
N ARG A 255 -7.57 -11.18 18.34
CA ARG A 255 -7.13 -12.58 18.44
C ARG A 255 -6.77 -12.97 19.86
N PHE A 256 -6.81 -14.27 20.12
CA PHE A 256 -6.31 -14.85 21.37
C PHE A 256 -4.78 -14.75 21.52
N ARG A 257 -4.04 -14.69 20.41
CA ARG A 257 -2.58 -14.50 20.43
C ARG A 257 -2.20 -13.11 19.92
N PRO A 258 -1.21 -12.46 20.56
CA PRO A 258 -0.65 -11.20 20.07
C PRO A 258 -0.15 -11.31 18.63
N LEU A 259 -0.25 -10.20 17.90
CA LEU A 259 0.42 -10.04 16.61
C LEU A 259 1.94 -9.98 16.84
N GLN A 260 2.71 -10.54 15.91
CA GLN A 260 4.17 -10.50 15.95
C GLN A 260 4.66 -9.89 14.65
N SER A 261 5.81 -9.23 14.67
CA SER A 261 6.49 -8.76 13.46
C SER A 261 7.25 -9.91 12.79
N SER A 262 7.37 -9.86 11.47
CA SER A 262 8.13 -10.85 10.71
C SER A 262 9.61 -10.46 10.60
N HIS A 263 10.47 -11.47 10.50
CA HIS A 263 11.88 -11.30 10.12
C HIS A 263 12.07 -10.87 8.65
N ASP A 264 11.03 -10.94 7.83
CA ASP A 264 11.05 -10.37 6.50
C ASP A 264 11.09 -8.83 6.55
N PRO A 265 12.08 -8.15 5.93
CA PRO A 265 12.21 -6.69 6.04
C PRO A 265 11.00 -5.91 5.53
N LEU A 266 10.35 -6.37 4.45
CA LEU A 266 9.19 -5.66 3.94
C LEU A 266 8.05 -5.74 4.95
N ASP A 267 7.75 -6.94 5.43
CA ASP A 267 6.65 -7.16 6.37
C ASP A 267 6.91 -6.49 7.73
N LEU A 268 8.16 -6.45 8.22
CA LEU A 268 8.57 -5.62 9.36
C LEU A 268 8.23 -4.14 9.12
N GLY A 269 8.64 -3.62 7.97
CA GLY A 269 8.37 -2.25 7.57
C GLY A 269 6.88 -1.93 7.49
N MET A 270 6.11 -2.81 6.85
CA MET A 270 4.65 -2.67 6.74
C MET A 270 3.95 -2.78 8.09
N SER A 271 4.48 -3.57 9.04
CA SER A 271 3.99 -3.66 10.42
C SER A 271 4.15 -2.32 11.15
N LEU A 272 5.35 -1.74 11.10
CA LEU A 272 5.62 -0.44 11.72
C LEU A 272 4.84 0.69 11.04
N TRP A 273 4.77 0.67 9.70
CA TRP A 273 3.96 1.60 8.93
C TRP A 273 2.48 1.48 9.30
N ILE A 274 1.85 0.30 9.30
CA ILE A 274 0.41 0.29 9.61
C ILE A 274 0.11 0.71 11.06
N SER A 275 1.02 0.37 11.99
CA SER A 275 0.90 0.71 13.41
C SER A 275 0.95 2.22 13.68
N HIS A 276 1.63 3.02 12.83
CA HIS A 276 1.79 4.46 13.08
C HIS A 276 0.47 5.24 12.98
N PHE A 277 -0.55 4.69 12.32
CA PHE A 277 -1.86 5.33 12.20
C PHE A 277 -2.74 5.17 13.45
N GLU A 278 -2.50 4.16 14.29
CA GLU A 278 -3.29 3.89 15.51
C GLU A 278 -2.36 3.61 16.70
N ARG A 279 -1.38 4.49 16.98
CA ARG A 279 -0.36 4.30 18.04
C ARG A 279 -0.95 3.98 19.43
N ASP A 280 -2.17 4.45 19.71
CA ASP A 280 -2.85 4.23 20.98
C ASP A 280 -3.65 2.92 21.05
N ALA A 281 -3.77 2.17 19.95
CA ALA A 281 -4.42 0.88 19.97
C ALA A 281 -3.51 -0.20 20.59
N ALA A 282 -4.09 -1.13 21.35
CA ALA A 282 -3.32 -2.20 22.00
C ALA A 282 -2.58 -3.08 20.99
N TRP A 283 -3.26 -3.50 19.92
CA TRP A 283 -2.68 -4.29 18.83
C TRP A 283 -1.47 -3.59 18.18
N SER A 284 -1.54 -2.26 18.04
CA SER A 284 -0.50 -1.45 17.42
C SER A 284 0.72 -1.33 18.32
N ARG A 285 0.53 -1.03 19.60
CA ARG A 285 1.63 -0.98 20.58
C ARG A 285 2.38 -2.30 20.67
N GLU A 286 1.66 -3.42 20.70
CA GLU A 286 2.26 -4.75 20.76
C GLU A 286 3.07 -5.07 19.50
N LEU A 287 2.44 -4.93 18.32
CA LEU A 287 3.09 -5.19 17.04
C LEU A 287 4.31 -4.29 16.81
N ALA A 288 4.18 -3.00 17.13
CA ALA A 288 5.25 -2.03 16.93
C ALA A 288 6.38 -2.15 17.95
N ALA A 289 6.10 -2.55 19.20
CA ALA A 289 7.15 -2.82 20.18
C ALA A 289 8.04 -3.99 19.71
N ASP A 290 7.43 -5.09 19.26
CA ASP A 290 8.15 -6.23 18.69
C ASP A 290 8.91 -5.84 17.40
N GLY A 291 8.27 -5.06 16.52
CA GLY A 291 8.90 -4.56 15.30
C GLY A 291 10.10 -3.63 15.57
N VAL A 292 10.00 -2.72 16.54
CA VAL A 292 11.09 -1.82 16.92
C VAL A 292 12.26 -2.60 17.52
N ASP A 293 12.00 -3.59 18.37
CA ASP A 293 13.05 -4.47 18.91
C ASP A 293 13.75 -5.23 17.77
N LEU A 294 12.98 -5.82 16.86
CA LEU A 294 13.51 -6.55 15.72
C LEU A 294 14.32 -5.65 14.78
N ALA A 295 13.85 -4.44 14.54
CA ALA A 295 14.55 -3.43 13.75
C ALA A 295 15.93 -3.13 14.34
N ARG A 296 15.98 -2.91 15.66
CA ARG A 296 17.20 -2.55 16.39
C ARG A 296 18.18 -3.70 16.52
N THR A 297 17.69 -4.89 16.90
CA THR A 297 18.55 -6.00 17.31
C THR A 297 18.96 -6.89 16.14
N ARG A 298 18.19 -6.89 15.04
CA ARG A 298 18.43 -7.76 13.88
C ARG A 298 18.57 -7.01 12.57
N PHE A 299 17.54 -6.24 12.17
CA PHE A 299 17.52 -5.67 10.82
C PHE A 299 18.66 -4.68 10.58
N LEU A 300 18.79 -3.65 11.41
CA LEU A 300 19.81 -2.60 11.22
C LEU A 300 21.24 -3.13 11.32
N PRO A 301 21.62 -3.96 12.33
CA PRO A 301 22.96 -4.52 12.42
C PRO A 301 23.32 -5.40 11.22
N ASN A 302 22.41 -6.26 10.76
CA ASN A 302 22.66 -7.16 9.64
C ASN A 302 22.73 -6.39 8.31
N SER A 303 21.79 -5.46 8.10
CA SER A 303 21.68 -4.75 6.82
C SER A 303 22.84 -3.77 6.64
N THR A 304 23.35 -3.13 7.70
CA THR A 304 24.51 -2.23 7.59
C THR A 304 25.79 -2.96 7.14
N ILE A 305 25.92 -4.25 7.48
CA ILE A 305 27.07 -5.08 7.07
C ILE A 305 26.84 -5.64 5.67
N ASP A 306 25.65 -6.19 5.43
CA ASP A 306 25.35 -6.95 4.21
C ASP A 306 25.10 -6.05 2.99
N THR A 307 24.69 -4.79 3.18
CA THR A 307 24.58 -3.83 2.07
C THR A 307 25.93 -3.30 1.61
N VAL A 308 27.02 -3.49 2.36
CA VAL A 308 28.37 -3.06 1.95
C VAL A 308 29.14 -4.16 1.23
N ALA A 309 28.87 -5.43 1.56
CA ALA A 309 29.49 -6.58 0.91
C ALA A 309 28.70 -7.02 -0.34
N ALA A 310 29.23 -6.74 -1.54
CA ALA A 310 28.57 -7.02 -2.83
C ALA A 310 28.01 -8.46 -2.97
N ASP A 311 28.74 -9.47 -2.49
CA ASP A 311 28.29 -10.87 -2.55
C ASP A 311 27.08 -11.19 -1.67
N ARG A 312 26.91 -10.45 -0.56
CA ARG A 312 25.76 -10.59 0.35
C ARG A 312 24.59 -9.73 -0.09
N ARG A 313 24.87 -8.53 -0.61
CA ARG A 313 23.89 -7.62 -1.22
C ARG A 313 23.09 -8.32 -2.32
N ARG A 314 23.74 -9.11 -3.20
CA ARG A 314 23.10 -9.88 -4.28
C ARG A 314 22.07 -10.93 -3.83
N ARG A 315 22.07 -11.32 -2.56
CA ARG A 315 21.12 -12.29 -1.98
C ARG A 315 19.92 -11.61 -1.32
N ARG A 316 19.93 -10.28 -1.23
CA ARG A 316 18.87 -9.46 -0.64
C ARG A 316 18.04 -8.81 -1.74
N LEU A 317 16.82 -8.42 -1.37
CA LEU A 317 15.92 -7.69 -2.26
C LEU A 317 15.81 -6.26 -1.74
N ALA A 318 16.41 -5.30 -2.44
CA ALA A 318 16.50 -3.90 -2.03
C ALA A 318 15.15 -3.28 -1.62
N PHE A 319 14.09 -3.53 -2.41
CA PHE A 319 12.75 -3.02 -2.09
C PHE A 319 12.21 -3.50 -0.73
N ARG A 320 12.62 -4.68 -0.24
CA ARG A 320 12.22 -5.17 1.08
C ARG A 320 12.89 -4.37 2.20
N ASP A 321 14.19 -4.10 2.05
CA ASP A 321 14.95 -3.29 3.00
C ASP A 321 14.46 -1.83 3.01
N PHE A 322 14.12 -1.28 1.84
CA PHE A 322 13.46 0.03 1.76
C PHE A 322 12.12 0.04 2.50
N GLY A 323 11.34 -1.05 2.43
CA GLY A 323 10.12 -1.22 3.21
C GLY A 323 10.39 -1.12 4.72
N ALA A 324 11.38 -1.84 5.24
CA ALA A 324 11.80 -1.74 6.64
C ALA A 324 12.21 -0.31 7.00
N CYS A 325 13.07 0.33 6.20
CA CYS A 325 13.52 1.70 6.42
C CYS A 325 12.35 2.69 6.47
N LEU A 326 11.39 2.57 5.55
CA LEU A 326 10.17 3.38 5.53
C LEU A 326 9.37 3.21 6.83
N GLY A 327 9.08 1.96 7.23
CA GLY A 327 8.31 1.67 8.44
C GLY A 327 9.00 2.19 9.71
N ILE A 328 10.32 2.00 9.82
CA ILE A 328 11.13 2.53 10.92
C ILE A 328 11.01 4.05 11.01
N LYS A 329 11.10 4.76 9.88
CA LYS A 329 10.98 6.22 9.86
C LYS A 329 9.56 6.72 10.16
N CYS A 330 8.52 5.97 9.78
CA CYS A 330 7.14 6.32 10.10
C CYS A 330 6.80 6.13 11.59
N TYR A 331 7.23 5.01 12.20
CA TYR A 331 6.87 4.70 13.59
C TYR A 331 7.91 5.18 14.60
N GLY A 332 9.19 4.94 14.31
CA GLY A 332 10.33 5.26 15.17
C GLY A 332 10.93 6.65 14.94
N SER A 333 10.15 7.59 14.40
CA SER A 333 10.59 8.97 14.12
C SER A 333 11.23 9.68 15.32
N ASP A 334 10.84 9.28 16.52
CA ASP A 334 11.29 9.89 17.78
C ASP A 334 12.62 9.29 18.29
N ASP A 335 13.12 8.23 17.64
CA ASP A 335 14.40 7.59 17.95
C ASP A 335 15.43 7.88 16.86
N GLU A 336 16.30 8.85 17.14
CA GLU A 336 17.35 9.29 16.21
C GLU A 336 18.29 8.14 15.78
N SER A 337 18.55 7.17 16.66
CA SER A 337 19.43 6.04 16.33
C SER A 337 18.80 5.10 15.29
N LEU A 338 17.50 4.85 15.40
CA LEU A 338 16.76 4.03 14.44
C LEU A 338 16.63 4.74 13.10
N VAL A 339 16.29 6.04 13.12
CA VAL A 339 16.17 6.86 11.91
C VAL A 339 17.52 6.94 11.18
N SER A 340 18.60 7.20 11.91
CA SER A 340 19.96 7.25 11.35
C SER A 340 20.38 5.91 10.76
N GLY A 341 20.13 4.79 11.45
CA GLY A 341 20.39 3.46 10.92
C GLY A 341 19.60 3.16 9.65
N ALA A 342 18.32 3.52 9.61
CA ALA A 342 17.48 3.37 8.42
C ALA A 342 17.97 4.24 7.25
N ASP A 343 18.45 5.46 7.53
CA ASP A 343 19.07 6.35 6.55
C ASP A 343 20.33 5.75 5.94
N VAL A 344 21.21 5.15 6.75
CA VAL A 344 22.43 4.49 6.28
C VAL A 344 22.10 3.33 5.33
N VAL A 345 21.14 2.47 5.71
CA VAL A 345 20.72 1.34 4.87
C VAL A 345 20.08 1.82 3.58
N ALA A 346 19.20 2.82 3.63
CA ALA A 346 18.56 3.38 2.45
C ALA A 346 19.60 4.01 1.50
N ALA A 347 20.54 4.81 2.01
CA ALA A 347 21.58 5.44 1.18
C ALA A 347 22.48 4.41 0.49
N ALA A 348 22.84 3.33 1.19
CA ALA A 348 23.65 2.25 0.61
C ALA A 348 22.93 1.57 -0.58
N TRP A 349 21.62 1.32 -0.46
CA TRP A 349 20.83 0.77 -1.55
C TRP A 349 20.61 1.77 -2.69
N MET A 350 20.37 3.06 -2.38
CA MET A 350 20.20 4.09 -3.40
C MET A 350 21.43 4.22 -4.30
N SER A 351 22.63 4.09 -3.73
CA SER A 351 23.89 4.11 -4.48
C SER A 351 24.13 2.87 -5.36
N SER A 352 23.28 1.85 -5.26
CA SER A 352 23.39 0.57 -5.97
C SER A 352 22.07 0.13 -6.63
N LEU A 353 21.17 1.09 -6.94
CA LEU A 353 19.84 0.82 -7.52
C LEU A 353 19.88 0.00 -8.80
N ASP A 354 20.93 0.17 -9.61
CA ASP A 354 21.10 -0.53 -10.89
C ASP A 354 21.55 -1.99 -10.75
N GLU A 355 21.93 -2.44 -9.56
CA GLU A 355 22.40 -3.82 -9.32
C GLU A 355 21.23 -4.83 -9.20
N GLY A 356 19.97 -4.36 -9.23
CA GLY A 356 18.77 -5.20 -9.27
C GLY A 356 18.49 -5.75 -10.67
N GLY A 357 18.05 -7.01 -10.74
CA GLY A 357 17.55 -7.59 -12.00
C GLY A 357 16.43 -6.72 -12.62
N PRO A 358 16.32 -6.66 -13.96
CA PRO A 358 15.53 -5.64 -14.66
C PRO A 358 14.07 -5.56 -14.20
N ASP A 359 13.48 -6.70 -13.80
CA ASP A 359 12.09 -6.83 -13.40
C ASP A 359 11.77 -6.21 -12.03
N LEU A 360 12.76 -6.07 -11.14
CA LEU A 360 12.57 -5.53 -9.78
C LEU A 360 13.01 -4.06 -9.67
N ARG A 361 13.62 -3.49 -10.71
CA ARG A 361 14.06 -2.10 -10.68
C ARG A 361 12.92 -1.11 -10.40
N PRO A 362 11.72 -1.23 -11.02
CA PRO A 362 10.67 -0.23 -10.80
C PRO A 362 10.15 -0.19 -9.37
N ILE A 363 9.85 -1.36 -8.77
CA ILE A 363 9.42 -1.42 -7.37
C ILE A 363 10.52 -0.94 -6.42
N THR A 364 11.77 -1.28 -6.71
CA THR A 364 12.92 -0.85 -5.90
C THR A 364 13.08 0.67 -5.94
N ALA A 365 12.93 1.30 -7.11
CA ALA A 365 13.06 2.73 -7.26
C ALA A 365 11.98 3.51 -6.48
N VAL A 366 10.70 3.16 -6.64
CA VAL A 366 9.62 3.88 -5.93
C VAL A 366 9.64 3.64 -4.41
N MET A 367 10.02 2.44 -3.97
CA MET A 367 10.22 2.13 -2.55
C MET A 367 11.42 2.89 -1.99
N GLY A 368 12.50 3.01 -2.76
CA GLY A 368 13.69 3.79 -2.41
C GLY A 368 13.38 5.27 -2.23
N ALA A 369 12.65 5.87 -3.17
CA ALA A 369 12.16 7.24 -3.06
C ALA A 369 11.32 7.43 -1.78
N ALA A 370 10.33 6.56 -1.55
CA ALA A 370 9.50 6.62 -0.34
C ALA A 370 10.32 6.46 0.96
N ALA A 371 11.33 5.59 0.96
CA ALA A 371 12.20 5.38 2.11
C ALA A 371 13.16 6.57 2.35
N LEU A 372 13.56 7.31 1.31
CA LEU A 372 14.39 8.51 1.45
C LEU A 372 13.61 9.65 2.13
N ILE A 373 12.40 9.93 1.63
CA ILE A 373 11.56 11.05 2.08
C ILE A 373 10.13 10.53 2.33
N PRO A 374 9.85 9.95 3.50
CA PRO A 374 8.54 9.36 3.80
C PRO A 374 7.50 10.44 4.11
N GLY A 375 6.76 10.90 3.09
CA GLY A 375 5.63 11.83 3.28
C GLY A 375 6.01 13.32 3.40
N GLY A 376 7.27 13.67 3.16
CA GLY A 376 7.80 15.05 3.13
C GLY A 376 8.33 15.57 4.48
N GLU A 377 9.28 16.52 4.46
CA GLU A 377 9.95 17.04 5.66
C GLU A 377 9.05 17.96 6.51
N PHE A 378 8.01 18.56 5.92
CA PHE A 378 7.11 19.50 6.60
C PHE A 378 5.88 18.82 7.27
N CYS A 379 5.85 17.50 7.35
CA CYS A 379 4.65 16.74 7.71
C CYS A 379 4.45 16.49 9.21
N PHE A 380 4.81 17.44 10.08
CA PHE A 380 4.47 17.38 11.51
C PHE A 380 3.24 18.18 11.91
N ALA A 381 2.68 19.06 11.05
CA ALA A 381 1.71 20.05 11.52
C ALA A 381 0.31 20.07 10.85
N TYR A 382 0.08 19.48 9.67
CA TYR A 382 -1.20 19.77 8.97
C TYR A 382 -1.95 18.61 8.31
N TRP A 383 -1.42 17.39 8.23
CA TRP A 383 -2.13 16.26 7.58
C TRP A 383 -2.00 14.91 8.29
N VAL A 384 -1.24 14.84 9.38
CA VAL A 384 -1.07 13.67 10.25
C VAL A 384 -1.79 13.94 11.57
N PHE A 385 -3.12 13.89 11.53
CA PHE A 385 -4.08 13.98 12.65
C PHE A 385 -4.22 15.36 13.35
N PRO A 386 -5.45 15.91 13.48
CA PRO A 386 -5.76 16.72 14.65
C PRO A 386 -5.92 15.80 15.86
N ARG A 387 -5.56 16.31 17.04
CA ARG A 387 -5.80 15.67 18.35
C ARG A 387 -7.24 15.19 18.52
#